data_AF-A0A090W6L9-F1
#
_entry.id   AF-A0A090W6L9-F1
#
_cell.length_a   1.000
_cell.length_b   1.000
_cell.length_c   1.000
_cell.angle_alpha   90.00
_cell.angle_beta   90.00
_cell.angle_gamma   90.00
#
_symmetry.space_group_name_H-M   'P 1'
#
loop_
_entity.id
_entity.type
_entity.pdbx_description
1 polymer ?
#
loop_
_entity_poly.entity_id
_entity_poly.type
_entity_poly.pdbx_seq_one_letter_code
_entity_poly.pdbx_strand_id
1 'polypeptide(L)'
;MIYSSDIRLIVRSTKDSLASLSIEKTSEGSSYQIAKQRAEQINYNYALVGKELLLDAYLTTDFKHKFRDQEVHLILYLPEGSTYMPMITHTRFTETHQITTIFYKTDKKSTT
;
A
#
# COMPACT_ATOMS: atom_id res chain seq x y z
N MET A 1 13.56 -5.57 14.73
CA MET A 1 12.56 -5.31 13.72
C MET A 1 12.68 -6.36 12.64
N ILE A 2 11.57 -6.97 12.28
CA ILE A 2 11.46 -7.87 11.13
C ILE A 2 10.98 -7.04 9.93
N TYR A 3 11.53 -7.32 8.74
CA TYR A 3 11.09 -6.74 7.47
C TYR A 3 10.51 -7.85 6.60
N SER A 4 9.38 -7.57 5.94
CA SER A 4 8.77 -8.46 4.93
C SER A 4 8.39 -7.65 3.70
N SER A 5 8.51 -8.25 2.52
CA SER A 5 8.07 -7.67 1.24
C SER A 5 6.72 -8.22 0.78
N ASP A 6 5.96 -8.85 1.67
CA ASP A 6 4.66 -9.43 1.36
C ASP A 6 3.57 -8.35 1.30
N ILE A 7 3.66 -7.55 0.24
CA ILE A 7 2.80 -6.39 -0.02
C ILE A 7 2.18 -6.57 -1.38
N ARG A 8 0.86 -6.50 -1.44
CA ARG A 8 0.09 -6.67 -2.67
C ARG A 8 -0.66 -5.39 -3.01
N LEU A 9 -0.36 -4.82 -4.18
CA LEU A 9 -1.13 -3.72 -4.74
C LEU A 9 -2.23 -4.25 -5.66
N ILE A 10 -3.46 -3.82 -5.39
CA ILE A 10 -4.66 -4.13 -6.18
C ILE A 10 -5.22 -2.80 -6.67
N VAL A 11 -5.27 -2.61 -7.99
CA VAL A 11 -5.84 -1.41 -8.60
C VAL A 11 -7.26 -1.73 -9.07
N ARG A 12 -8.22 -0.88 -8.69
CA ARG A 12 -9.64 -1.01 -9.07
C ARG A 12 -10.15 0.31 -9.63
N SER A 13 -11.08 0.26 -10.56
CA SER A 13 -11.83 1.45 -11.00
C SER A 13 -12.95 1.78 -10.03
N THR A 14 -13.24 3.06 -9.82
CA THR A 14 -14.42 3.54 -9.11
C THR A 14 -15.19 4.57 -9.96
N LYS A 15 -16.49 4.66 -9.72
CA LYS A 15 -17.36 5.71 -10.28
C LYS A 15 -17.26 7.03 -9.50
N ASP A 16 -16.60 6.99 -8.34
CA ASP A 16 -16.37 8.19 -7.55
C ASP A 16 -15.44 9.15 -8.27
N SER A 17 -15.60 10.44 -7.99
CA SER A 17 -14.79 11.50 -8.59
C SER A 17 -13.38 11.59 -8.01
N LEU A 18 -13.13 10.96 -6.85
CA LEU A 18 -11.88 11.02 -6.12
C LEU A 18 -11.24 9.63 -6.02
N ALA A 19 -9.92 9.58 -6.14
CA ALA A 19 -9.16 8.37 -5.86
C ALA A 19 -9.11 8.12 -4.35
N SER A 20 -9.07 6.84 -3.95
CA SER A 20 -8.94 6.44 -2.56
C SER A 20 -8.02 5.22 -2.43
N LEU A 21 -7.38 5.10 -1.26
CA LEU A 21 -6.49 3.99 -0.93
C LEU A 21 -7.01 3.31 0.35
N SER A 22 -7.31 2.02 0.25
CA SER A 22 -7.56 1.16 1.42
C SER A 22 -6.30 0.35 1.73
N ILE A 23 -5.98 0.23 3.02
CA ILE A 23 -4.84 -0.56 3.51
C ILE A 23 -5.40 -1.63 4.43
N GLU A 24 -5.30 -2.88 3.98
CA GLU A 24 -5.75 -4.04 4.74
C GLU A 24 -4.52 -4.80 5.23
N LYS A 25 -4.48 -5.08 6.53
CA LYS A 25 -3.39 -5.81 7.18
C LYS A 25 -3.92 -7.16 7.62
N THR A 26 -3.22 -8.22 7.29
CA THR A 26 -3.60 -9.58 7.68
C THR A 26 -2.43 -10.28 8.36
N SER A 27 -2.76 -11.20 9.26
CA SER A 27 -1.78 -12.06 9.91
C SER A 27 -2.47 -13.32 10.39
N GLU A 28 -1.77 -14.44 10.37
CA GLU A 28 -2.28 -15.67 10.95
C GLU A 28 -2.18 -15.70 12.48
N GLY A 29 -3.16 -16.36 13.10
CA GLY A 29 -3.25 -16.54 14.54
C GLY A 29 -3.97 -17.84 14.87
N SER A 30 -3.70 -18.38 16.05
CA SER A 30 -4.43 -19.56 16.55
C SER A 30 -5.91 -19.28 16.85
N SER A 31 -6.30 -18.00 16.87
CA SER A 31 -7.69 -17.55 16.90
C SER A 31 -7.82 -16.26 16.10
N TYR A 32 -9.05 -15.92 15.72
CA TYR A 32 -9.36 -14.64 15.05
C TYR A 32 -8.84 -13.44 15.84
N GLN A 33 -9.00 -13.45 17.16
CA GLN A 33 -8.56 -12.33 18.00
C GLN A 33 -7.03 -12.19 18.03
N ILE A 34 -6.31 -13.31 18.05
CA ILE A 34 -4.83 -13.30 17.99
C ILE A 34 -4.35 -12.85 16.61
N ALA A 35 -5.00 -13.33 15.54
CA ALA A 35 -4.74 -12.90 14.16
C ALA A 35 -4.92 -11.39 14.01
N LYS A 36 -6.06 -10.86 14.49
CA LYS A 36 -6.37 -9.44 14.48
C LYS A 36 -5.35 -8.62 15.27
N GLN A 37 -5.03 -9.02 16.50
CA GLN A 37 -4.03 -8.33 17.32
C GLN A 37 -2.67 -8.26 16.63
N ARG A 38 -2.24 -9.34 15.95
CA ARG A 38 -0.99 -9.34 15.19
C ARG A 38 -1.04 -8.44 13.96
N ALA A 39 -2.14 -8.48 13.21
CA ALA A 39 -2.34 -7.60 12.06
C ALA A 39 -2.29 -6.11 12.44
N GLU A 40 -2.82 -5.76 13.62
CA GLU A 40 -2.74 -4.41 14.17
C GLU A 40 -1.30 -3.97 14.50
N GLN A 41 -0.38 -4.91 14.77
CA GLN A 41 1.04 -4.62 15.00
C GLN A 41 1.88 -4.52 13.71
N ILE A 42 1.29 -4.73 12.54
CA ILE A 42 1.99 -4.54 11.27
C ILE A 42 2.10 -3.04 10.99
N ASN A 43 3.34 -2.58 10.79
CA ASN A 43 3.64 -1.21 10.40
C ASN A 43 3.91 -1.16 8.89
N TYR A 44 3.23 -0.25 8.21
CA TYR A 44 3.39 0.00 6.79
C TYR A 44 3.09 1.47 6.53
N ASN A 45 4.01 2.17 5.85
CA ASN A 45 3.84 3.59 5.55
C ASN A 45 3.61 3.83 4.07
N TYR A 46 2.99 4.98 3.80
CA TYR A 46 2.80 5.52 2.48
C TYR A 46 2.78 7.05 2.60
N ALA A 47 3.05 7.73 1.50
CA ALA A 47 2.92 9.19 1.41
C ALA A 47 2.22 9.57 0.11
N LEU A 48 1.38 10.60 0.17
CA LEU A 48 0.80 11.23 -1.01
C LEU A 48 1.46 12.59 -1.21
N VAL A 49 2.23 12.74 -2.28
CA VAL A 49 2.90 13.99 -2.64
C VAL A 49 2.29 14.49 -3.95
N GLY A 50 1.34 15.42 -3.83
CA GLY A 50 0.56 15.89 -4.99
C GLY A 50 -0.31 14.78 -5.59
N LYS A 51 0.10 14.25 -6.75
CA LYS A 51 -0.58 13.12 -7.44
C LYS A 51 0.25 11.83 -7.43
N GLU A 52 1.31 11.82 -6.64
CA GLU A 52 2.25 10.71 -6.52
C GLU A 52 1.97 9.97 -5.22
N LEU A 53 1.59 8.70 -5.34
CA LEU A 53 1.46 7.80 -4.20
C LEU A 53 2.77 7.04 -4.03
N LEU A 54 3.48 7.34 -2.95
CA LEU A 54 4.70 6.68 -2.52
C LEU A 54 4.35 5.57 -1.53
N LEU A 55 4.84 4.37 -1.82
CA LEU A 55 4.59 3.14 -1.08
C LEU A 55 5.91 2.57 -0.56
N ASP A 56 5.99 2.25 0.72
CA ASP A 56 7.15 1.54 1.27
C ASP A 56 7.27 0.15 0.62
N ALA A 57 8.50 -0.29 0.30
CA ALA A 57 8.72 -1.63 -0.26
C ALA A 57 8.62 -2.76 0.76
N TYR A 58 8.59 -2.43 2.06
CA TYR A 58 8.60 -3.41 3.15
C TYR A 58 7.63 -3.02 4.25
N LEU A 59 6.94 -4.01 4.79
CA LEU A 59 6.23 -3.91 6.07
C LEU A 59 7.17 -4.29 7.21
N THR A 60 6.90 -3.77 8.41
CA THR A 60 7.70 -4.09 9.59
C THR A 60 6.85 -4.55 10.78
N THR A 61 7.43 -5.41 11.60
CA THR A 61 6.81 -5.88 12.85
C THR A 61 7.86 -6.11 13.95
N ASP A 62 7.43 -6.26 15.20
CA ASP A 62 8.31 -6.61 16.33
C ASP A 62 8.79 -8.08 16.22
N PHE A 63 10.04 -8.33 16.59
CA PHE A 63 10.66 -9.66 16.66
C PHE A 63 9.87 -10.65 17.53
N LYS A 64 9.13 -10.16 18.54
CA LYS A 64 8.30 -11.00 19.41
C LYS A 64 7.19 -11.75 18.65
N HIS A 65 6.83 -11.31 17.45
CA HIS A 65 5.67 -11.82 16.72
C HIS A 65 5.97 -12.94 15.70
N LYS A 66 7.15 -13.58 15.74
CA LYS A 66 7.59 -14.77 14.95
C LYS A 66 6.75 -15.01 13.66
N PHE A 67 7.30 -14.62 12.50
CA PHE A 67 6.76 -14.84 11.14
C PHE A 67 5.61 -15.86 11.06
N ARG A 68 4.38 -15.35 10.91
CA ARG A 68 3.21 -16.12 10.49
C ARG A 68 2.42 -15.25 9.52
N ASP A 69 2.73 -15.44 8.23
CA ASP A 69 1.97 -15.00 7.07
C ASP A 69 1.32 -13.62 7.27
N GLN A 70 2.21 -12.63 7.46
CA GLN A 70 1.83 -11.24 7.61
C GLN A 70 1.84 -10.58 6.24
N GLU A 71 0.70 -10.07 5.82
CA GLU A 71 0.55 -9.43 4.51
C GLU A 71 -0.06 -8.03 4.64
N VAL A 72 0.25 -7.17 3.68
CA VAL A 72 -0.41 -5.88 3.51
C VAL A 72 -1.01 -5.82 2.11
N HIS A 73 -2.32 -5.64 2.02
CA HIS A 73 -3.04 -5.43 0.76
C HIS A 73 -3.37 -3.95 0.62
N LEU A 74 -2.91 -3.36 -0.47
CA LEU A 74 -3.15 -1.97 -0.83
C LEU A 74 -4.17 -1.95 -1.95
N ILE A 75 -5.37 -1.46 -1.68
CA ILE A 75 -6.45 -1.40 -2.66
C ILE A 75 -6.59 0.06 -3.10
N LEU A 76 -6.05 0.35 -4.28
CA LEU A 76 -6.11 1.66 -4.89
C LEU A 76 -7.33 1.75 -5.81
N TYR A 77 -8.29 2.60 -5.44
CA TYR A 77 -9.44 2.92 -6.26
C TYR A 77 -9.14 4.18 -7.08
N LEU A 78 -9.20 4.05 -8.40
CA LEU A 78 -8.99 5.15 -9.34
C LEU A 78 -10.31 5.49 -10.05
N PRO A 79 -10.69 6.78 -10.16
CA PRO A 79 -11.83 7.19 -10.97
C PRO A 79 -11.72 6.68 -12.40
N GLU A 80 -12.82 6.23 -12.97
CA GLU A 80 -12.89 5.86 -14.39
C GLU A 80 -12.33 6.98 -15.28
N GLY A 81 -11.52 6.61 -16.28
CA GLY A 81 -10.78 7.57 -17.11
C GLY A 81 -9.48 8.10 -16.49
N SER A 82 -9.06 7.58 -15.34
CA SER A 82 -7.72 7.84 -14.80
C SER A 82 -6.68 6.91 -15.44
N THR A 83 -5.52 7.48 -15.80
CA THR A 83 -4.37 6.69 -16.26
C THR A 83 -3.50 6.32 -15.05
N TYR A 84 -3.24 5.03 -14.87
CA TYR A 84 -2.32 4.47 -13.88
C TYR A 84 -0.93 4.30 -14.51
N MET A 85 0.10 4.89 -13.92
CA MET A 85 1.49 4.72 -14.35
C MET A 85 2.34 4.21 -13.16
N PRO A 86 2.66 2.91 -13.11
CA PRO A 86 3.57 2.37 -12.11
C PRO A 86 5.00 2.75 -12.45
N MET A 87 5.73 3.31 -11.49
CA MET A 87 7.17 3.52 -11.59
C MET A 87 7.86 2.89 -10.38
N ILE A 88 8.69 1.88 -10.64
CA ILE A 88 9.54 1.29 -9.61
C ILE A 88 10.81 2.12 -9.55
N THR A 89 10.98 2.90 -8.49
CA THR A 89 12.17 3.74 -8.31
C THR A 89 13.01 3.20 -7.16
N HIS A 90 14.26 2.84 -7.42
CA HIS A 90 15.19 2.49 -6.34
C HIS A 90 15.74 3.77 -5.71
N THR A 91 14.89 4.51 -4.98
CA THR A 91 15.29 5.79 -4.41
C THR A 91 15.92 5.59 -3.03
N ARG A 92 17.22 5.88 -2.92
CA ARG A 92 17.96 5.86 -1.65
C ARG A 92 17.64 7.10 -0.82
N PHE A 93 16.39 7.28 -0.40
CA PHE A 93 16.10 8.26 0.66
C PHE A 93 16.35 7.59 2.00
N THR A 94 17.54 7.85 2.54
CA THR A 94 18.19 7.17 3.68
C THR A 94 18.62 5.74 3.31
N GLU A 95 19.79 5.33 3.76
CA GLU A 95 20.61 4.25 3.19
C GLU A 95 20.00 2.81 3.21
N THR A 96 18.71 2.64 3.49
CA THR A 96 18.08 1.34 3.78
C THR A 96 16.67 1.10 3.22
N HIS A 97 16.02 2.04 2.50
CA HIS A 97 14.64 1.86 2.06
C HIS A 97 14.48 1.93 0.53
N GLN A 98 13.71 0.99 -0.03
CA GLN A 98 13.21 1.04 -1.41
C GLN A 98 11.79 1.60 -1.40
N ILE A 99 11.41 2.41 -2.40
CA ILE A 99 10.07 2.99 -2.50
C ILE A 99 9.46 2.68 -3.87
N THR A 100 8.16 2.39 -3.91
CA THR A 100 7.42 2.33 -5.18
C THR A 100 6.62 3.61 -5.35
N THR A 101 6.71 4.25 -6.53
CA THR A 101 5.99 5.48 -6.82
C THR A 101 4.91 5.20 -7.87
N ILE A 102 3.68 5.58 -7.56
CA ILE A 102 2.54 5.46 -8.47
C ILE A 102 2.08 6.86 -8.85
N PHE A 103 1.98 7.09 -10.15
CA PHE A 103 1.39 8.31 -10.70
C PHE A 103 -0.02 8.01 -11.20
N TYR A 104 -0.95 8.92 -10.95
CA TYR A 104 -2.24 8.89 -11.62
C TYR A 104 -2.65 10.26 -12.17
N LYS A 105 -3.30 10.24 -13.33
CA LYS A 105 -3.88 11.43 -13.95
C LYS A 105 -5.34 11.16 -14.29
N THR A 106 -6.24 11.96 -13.75
CA THR A 106 -7.65 11.99 -14.19
C THR A 106 -7.75 12.90 -15.41
N ASP A 107 -8.17 12.35 -16.56
CA ASP A 107 -8.51 13.19 -17.69
C ASP A 107 -9.86 13.88 -17.40
N LYS A 108 -9.84 15.21 -17.29
CA LYS A 108 -11.09 15.97 -17.27
C LYS A 108 -11.73 15.77 -18.64
N LYS A 109 -12.86 15.06 -18.71
CA LYS A 109 -13.75 15.20 -19.86
C LYS A 109 -14.16 16.68 -19.91
N SER A 110 -13.66 17.38 -20.94
CA SER A 110 -14.17 18.68 -21.32
C SER A 110 -15.61 18.48 -21.78
N THR A 111 -16.56 18.67 -20.88
CA THR A 111 -17.96 18.83 -21.28
C THR A 111 -18.09 20.22 -21.90
N THR A 112 -18.20 20.23 -23.23
CA THR A 112 -18.71 21.36 -24.02
C THR A 112 -20.20 21.49 -23.81
#